data_AF-A0A7V8SY12-F1
#
_entry.id   AF-A0A7V8SY12-F1
#
_cell.length_a   1.000
_cell.length_b   1.000
_cell.length_c   1.000
_cell.angle_alpha   90.00
_cell.angle_beta   90.00
_cell.angle_gamma   90.00
#
_symmetry.space_group_name_H-M   'P 1'
#
loop_
_entity.id
_entity.type
_entity.pdbx_description
1 polymer ?
#
loop_
_entity_poly.entity_id
_entity_poly.type
_entity_poly.pdbx_seq_one_letter_code
_entity_poly.pdbx_strand_id
1 'polypeptide(L)'
;LPHARPTGKRLRKNELVVLDLGVILAHYCSDITRTFFVGRAPKRIREWYKAVLEAQQAAISGAREGVACGEVDAAARRVLRGYGLDHLFVHSTGHGLGLEVHEDPRVAKGQERRLEPGNVITIEPGVYAEGTGGIRIEDDVAVHADRTEVLTRARRDFIEL
;
A
#
# COMPACT_ATOMS: atom_id res chain seq x y z
N LEU A 1 10.24 5.38 8.37
CA LEU A 1 10.91 4.14 7.96
C LEU A 1 9.84 3.18 7.44
N PRO A 2 9.89 2.75 6.17
CA PRO A 2 8.89 1.85 5.57
C PRO A 2 8.89 0.42 6.15
N HIS A 3 10.05 -0.09 6.59
CA HIS A 3 10.21 -1.42 7.19
C HIS A 3 10.88 -1.30 8.57
N ALA A 4 10.19 -0.65 9.51
CA ALA A 4 10.66 -0.56 10.88
C ALA A 4 10.45 -1.90 11.62
N ARG A 5 11.42 -2.30 12.45
CA ARG A 5 11.21 -3.42 13.38
C ARG A 5 10.42 -2.93 14.60
N PRO A 6 9.38 -3.65 15.07
CA PRO A 6 8.72 -3.34 16.32
C PRO A 6 9.71 -3.29 17.50
N THR A 7 9.45 -2.40 18.46
CA THR A 7 10.30 -2.20 19.65
C THR A 7 9.43 -2.20 20.91
N GLY A 8 10.06 -2.10 22.09
CA GLY A 8 9.35 -1.89 23.36
C GLY A 8 8.74 -0.49 23.54
N LYS A 9 8.72 0.36 22.49
CA LYS A 9 8.12 1.70 22.55
C LYS A 9 6.63 1.58 22.89
N ARG A 10 6.21 2.20 24.00
CA ARG A 10 4.79 2.37 24.31
C ARG A 10 4.17 3.38 23.36
N LEU A 11 3.01 3.02 22.78
CA LEU A 11 2.21 3.93 21.97
C LEU A 11 1.72 5.11 22.81
N ARG A 12 1.71 6.31 22.24
CA ARG A 12 1.24 7.54 22.90
C ARG A 12 0.12 8.18 22.11
N LYS A 13 -0.64 9.04 22.78
CA LYS A 13 -1.61 9.92 22.13
C LYS A 13 -0.91 10.84 21.12
N ASN A 14 -1.62 11.15 20.04
CA ASN A 14 -1.18 11.96 18.91
C ASN A 14 -0.06 11.33 18.06
N GLU A 15 -0.08 10.01 17.90
CA GLU A 15 0.89 9.28 17.08
C GLU A 15 0.20 8.48 15.97
N LEU A 16 0.88 8.39 14.81
CA LEU A 16 0.56 7.43 13.76
C LEU A 16 1.03 6.03 14.14
N VAL A 17 0.22 5.02 13.80
CA VAL A 17 0.54 3.60 13.98
C VAL A 17 0.27 2.89 12.67
N VAL A 18 1.33 2.36 12.05
CA VAL A 18 1.22 1.47 10.89
C VAL A 18 1.26 0.03 11.40
N LEU A 19 0.23 -0.74 11.08
CA LEU A 19 0.17 -2.18 11.30
C LEU A 19 0.29 -2.85 9.94
N ASP A 20 1.39 -3.57 9.75
CA ASP A 20 1.73 -4.32 8.56
C ASP A 20 1.95 -5.77 9.02
N LEU A 21 1.13 -6.68 8.48
CA LEU A 21 1.05 -8.05 8.94
C LEU A 21 0.49 -8.97 7.85
N GLY A 22 0.87 -10.23 7.93
CA GLY A 22 0.39 -11.29 7.04
C GLY A 22 0.18 -12.60 7.80
N VAL A 23 -0.50 -13.54 7.15
CA VAL A 23 -0.60 -14.93 7.62
C VAL A 23 -0.16 -15.87 6.51
N ILE A 24 0.27 -17.07 6.89
CA ILE A 24 0.51 -18.17 5.96
C ILE A 24 -0.60 -19.19 6.14
N LEU A 25 -1.37 -19.45 5.08
CA LEU A 25 -2.43 -20.46 5.05
C LEU A 25 -2.17 -21.43 3.90
N ALA A 26 -2.07 -22.73 4.21
CA ALA A 26 -1.78 -23.76 3.21
C ALA A 26 -0.58 -23.41 2.30
N HIS A 27 0.49 -22.88 2.92
CA HIS A 27 1.72 -22.39 2.28
C HIS A 27 1.65 -21.05 1.55
N TYR A 28 0.46 -20.47 1.34
CA TYR A 28 0.33 -19.16 0.69
C TYR A 28 0.34 -18.02 1.69
N CYS A 29 1.05 -16.94 1.36
CA CYS A 29 1.12 -15.71 2.12
C CYS A 29 -0.08 -14.79 1.83
N SER A 30 -0.43 -13.96 2.81
CA SER A 30 -1.19 -12.72 2.62
C SER A 30 -0.35 -11.55 3.10
N ASP A 31 -0.60 -10.33 2.63
CA ASP A 31 0.02 -9.12 3.16
C ASP A 31 -0.98 -7.96 3.31
N ILE A 32 -0.98 -7.31 4.47
CA ILE A 32 -1.93 -6.22 4.73
C ILE A 32 -1.37 -5.18 5.69
N THR A 33 -1.29 -3.96 5.18
CA THR A 33 -1.02 -2.75 5.94
C THR A 33 -2.27 -1.89 6.18
N ARG A 34 -2.50 -1.49 7.44
CA ARG A 34 -3.45 -0.44 7.84
C ARG A 34 -2.79 0.59 8.74
N THR A 35 -3.15 1.86 8.54
CA THR A 35 -2.65 2.97 9.36
C THR A 35 -3.75 3.56 10.24
N PHE A 36 -3.41 3.80 11.50
CA PHE A 36 -4.28 4.35 12.55
C PHE A 36 -3.64 5.61 13.14
N PHE A 37 -4.45 6.41 13.82
CA PHE A 37 -3.97 7.51 14.65
C PHE A 37 -4.53 7.39 16.06
N VAL A 38 -3.67 7.55 17.08
CA VAL A 38 -4.08 7.47 18.48
C VAL A 38 -4.57 8.84 18.93
N GLY A 39 -5.87 9.01 19.20
CA GLY A 39 -6.52 10.29 19.44
C GLY A 39 -7.00 10.98 18.17
N ARG A 40 -7.16 12.31 18.21
CA ARG A 40 -7.72 13.08 17.09
C ARG A 40 -6.62 13.53 16.13
N ALA A 41 -6.73 13.18 14.86
CA ALA A 41 -5.68 13.49 13.90
C ALA A 41 -5.71 14.97 13.45
N PRO A 42 -4.52 15.62 13.40
CA PRO A 42 -4.38 16.93 12.77
C PRO A 42 -4.87 16.91 11.32
N LYS A 43 -5.33 18.07 10.83
CA LYS A 43 -5.85 18.21 9.45
C LYS A 43 -4.88 17.66 8.40
N ARG A 44 -3.60 18.00 8.53
CA ARG A 44 -2.52 17.54 7.64
C ARG A 44 -2.42 16.00 7.56
N ILE A 45 -2.58 15.31 8.69
CA ILE A 45 -2.51 13.83 8.71
C ILE A 45 -3.72 13.23 8.00
N ARG A 46 -4.91 13.81 8.18
CA ARG A 46 -6.13 13.40 7.45
C ARG A 46 -5.99 13.63 5.94
N GLU A 47 -5.40 14.75 5.54
CA GLU A 47 -5.11 15.06 4.13
C GLU A 47 -4.10 14.06 3.53
N TRP A 48 -3.04 13.71 4.28
CA TRP A 48 -2.06 12.72 3.84
C TRP A 48 -2.68 11.32 3.72
N TYR A 49 -3.51 10.92 4.69
CA TYR A 49 -4.21 9.64 4.62
C TYR A 49 -5.12 9.57 3.40
N LYS A 50 -5.89 10.63 3.14
CA LYS A 50 -6.73 10.73 1.95
C LYS A 50 -5.91 10.59 0.66
N ALA A 51 -4.77 11.27 0.57
CA ALA A 51 -3.88 11.18 -0.59
C ALA A 51 -3.36 9.76 -0.83
N VAL A 52 -2.95 9.06 0.24
CA VAL A 52 -2.50 7.65 0.15
C VAL A 52 -3.65 6.73 -0.26
N LEU A 53 -4.85 6.92 0.29
CA LEU A 53 -6.03 6.15 -0.06
C LEU A 53 -6.41 6.32 -1.54
N GLU A 54 -6.42 7.56 -2.04
CA GLU A 54 -6.69 7.83 -3.45
C GLU A 54 -5.61 7.26 -4.37
N ALA A 55 -4.34 7.32 -3.95
CA ALA A 55 -3.23 6.72 -4.70
C ALA A 55 -3.37 5.19 -4.80
N GLN A 56 -3.77 4.56 -3.70
CA GLN A 56 -4.02 3.13 -3.64
C GLN A 56 -5.18 2.71 -4.55
N GLN A 57 -6.30 3.43 -4.48
CA GLN A 57 -7.47 3.17 -5.33
C GLN A 57 -7.15 3.37 -6.82
N ALA A 58 -6.34 4.38 -7.16
CA ALA A 58 -5.90 4.62 -8.53
C ALA A 58 -5.02 3.47 -9.06
N ALA A 59 -4.10 2.96 -8.24
CA ALA A 59 -3.28 1.80 -8.60
C ALA A 59 -4.12 0.52 -8.75
N ILE A 60 -5.02 0.22 -7.80
CA ILE A 60 -5.95 -0.92 -7.92
C ILE A 60 -6.77 -0.83 -9.21
N SER A 61 -7.30 0.35 -9.54
CA SER A 61 -8.10 0.55 -10.75
C SER A 61 -7.32 0.33 -12.05
N GLY A 62 -6.00 0.56 -12.01
CA GLY A 62 -5.07 0.36 -13.12
C GLY A 62 -4.47 -1.05 -13.20
N ALA A 63 -4.57 -1.87 -12.16
CA ALA A 63 -4.00 -3.21 -12.09
C ALA A 63 -4.84 -4.24 -12.86
N ARG A 64 -4.82 -4.16 -14.20
CA ARG A 64 -5.59 -5.01 -15.12
C ARG A 64 -4.67 -5.89 -15.97
N GLU A 65 -5.21 -6.96 -16.53
CA GLU A 65 -4.50 -7.78 -17.52
C GLU A 65 -3.87 -6.92 -18.63
N GLY A 66 -2.64 -7.25 -18.98
CA GLY A 66 -1.87 -6.60 -20.03
C GLY A 66 -1.25 -5.27 -19.63
N VAL A 67 -1.63 -4.66 -18.49
CA VAL A 67 -1.04 -3.40 -18.03
C VAL A 67 0.36 -3.66 -17.49
N ALA A 68 1.32 -2.79 -17.84
CA ALA A 68 2.68 -2.89 -17.32
C ALA A 68 2.72 -2.55 -15.82
N CYS A 69 3.50 -3.29 -15.03
CA CYS A 69 3.64 -3.06 -13.59
C CYS A 69 4.10 -1.63 -13.26
N GLY A 70 4.93 -1.03 -14.13
CA GLY A 70 5.34 0.36 -14.00
C GLY A 70 4.24 1.39 -14.25
N GLU A 71 3.21 1.05 -15.02
CA GLU A 71 2.04 1.92 -15.22
C GLU A 71 1.13 1.92 -13.99
N VAL A 72 1.00 0.78 -13.31
CA VAL A 72 0.30 0.67 -12.02
C VAL A 72 0.98 1.50 -10.94
N ASP A 73 2.31 1.39 -10.81
CA ASP A 73 3.11 2.25 -9.92
C ASP A 73 2.96 3.74 -10.27
N ALA A 74 3.00 4.07 -11.57
CA ALA A 74 2.83 5.44 -12.04
C ALA A 74 1.45 6.03 -11.69
N ALA A 75 0.39 5.21 -11.62
CA ALA A 75 -0.93 5.66 -11.21
C ALA A 75 -0.94 6.16 -9.76
N ALA A 76 -0.39 5.39 -8.82
CA ALA A 76 -0.25 5.82 -7.43
C ALA A 76 0.65 7.07 -7.30
N ARG A 77 1.82 7.07 -7.95
CA ARG A 77 2.75 8.21 -7.90
C ARG A 77 2.15 9.49 -8.47
N ARG A 78 1.32 9.41 -9.52
CA ARG A 78 0.64 10.57 -10.11
C ARG A 78 -0.32 11.22 -9.12
N VAL A 79 -1.09 10.42 -8.38
CA VAL A 79 -1.98 10.94 -7.34
C VAL A 79 -1.16 11.63 -6.25
N LEU A 80 -0.15 10.96 -5.69
CA LEU A 80 0.67 11.54 -4.63
C LEU A 80 1.38 12.83 -5.07
N ARG A 81 1.83 12.92 -6.32
CA ARG A 81 2.39 14.15 -6.88
C ARG A 81 1.36 15.28 -6.96
N GLY A 82 0.09 14.97 -7.28
CA GLY A 82 -1.00 15.95 -7.25
C GLY A 82 -1.23 16.57 -5.86
N TYR A 83 -0.92 15.82 -4.80
CA TYR A 83 -0.91 16.30 -3.42
C TYR A 83 0.44 16.89 -2.97
N GLY A 84 1.46 16.89 -3.84
CA GLY A 84 2.82 17.29 -3.50
C GLY A 84 3.52 16.36 -2.51
N LEU A 85 3.14 15.07 -2.45
CA LEU A 85 3.67 14.08 -1.50
C LEU A 85 4.54 13.00 -2.15
N ASP A 86 4.76 13.05 -3.47
CA ASP A 86 5.54 12.04 -4.20
C ASP A 86 6.99 11.91 -3.69
N HIS A 87 7.60 13.00 -3.24
CA HIS A 87 8.92 13.00 -2.62
C HIS A 87 8.98 12.24 -1.28
N LEU A 88 7.84 11.96 -0.64
CA LEU A 88 7.73 11.17 0.58
C LEU A 88 7.46 9.69 0.30
N PHE A 89 7.22 9.30 -0.96
CA PHE A 89 6.96 7.93 -1.38
C PHE A 89 8.24 7.26 -1.93
N VAL A 90 8.94 6.58 -1.02
CA VAL A 90 10.33 6.14 -1.21
C VAL A 90 10.52 4.66 -1.56
N HIS A 91 9.43 3.92 -1.79
CA HIS A 91 9.46 2.50 -2.16
C HIS A 91 8.59 2.21 -3.40
N SER A 92 8.54 0.95 -3.84
CA SER A 92 7.64 0.50 -4.92
C SER A 92 6.18 0.53 -4.49
N THR A 93 5.24 0.57 -5.44
CA THR A 93 3.80 0.49 -5.15
C THR A 93 3.36 -0.89 -4.69
N GLY A 94 4.15 -1.94 -4.94
CA GLY A 94 3.93 -3.26 -4.37
C GLY A 94 4.83 -4.32 -4.97
N HIS A 95 4.50 -5.58 -4.71
CA HIS A 95 5.22 -6.78 -5.12
C HIS A 95 4.25 -7.95 -5.32
N GLY A 96 4.72 -9.03 -5.96
CA GLY A 96 3.99 -10.28 -6.03
C GLY A 96 4.01 -10.98 -4.68
N LEU A 97 2.99 -11.80 -4.44
CA LEU A 97 2.94 -12.72 -3.30
C LEU A 97 2.30 -14.04 -3.70
N GLY A 98 2.73 -15.10 -3.04
CA GLY A 98 2.28 -16.47 -3.29
C GLY A 98 2.83 -17.40 -2.23
N LEU A 99 3.78 -18.26 -2.59
CA LEU A 99 4.47 -19.09 -1.60
C LEU A 99 5.48 -18.26 -0.78
N GLU A 100 5.97 -17.17 -1.36
CA GLU A 100 6.78 -16.17 -0.67
C GLU A 100 5.98 -14.87 -0.51
N VAL A 101 6.28 -14.11 0.55
CA VAL A 101 5.67 -12.79 0.76
C VAL A 101 6.13 -11.79 -0.30
N HIS A 102 7.36 -11.94 -0.78
CA HIS A 102 7.92 -11.16 -1.87
C HIS A 102 8.31 -12.09 -3.01
N GLU A 103 7.48 -12.14 -4.03
CA GLU A 103 7.78 -12.79 -5.31
C GLU A 103 7.43 -11.84 -6.46
N ASP A 104 7.47 -12.40 -7.66
CA ASP A 104 7.31 -11.69 -8.91
C ASP A 104 5.81 -11.63 -9.29
N PRO A 105 5.26 -10.53 -9.85
CA PRO A 105 5.97 -9.37 -10.39
C PRO A 105 6.14 -8.22 -9.39
N ARG A 106 7.22 -7.44 -9.56
CA ARG A 106 7.40 -6.19 -8.83
C ARG A 106 6.58 -5.04 -9.43
N VAL A 107 5.79 -4.35 -8.61
CA VAL A 107 4.99 -3.17 -9.01
C VAL A 107 5.77 -1.90 -8.72
N ALA A 108 6.68 -1.53 -9.62
CA ALA A 108 7.62 -0.42 -9.41
C ALA A 108 7.84 0.43 -10.67
N LYS A 109 8.30 1.67 -10.47
CA LYS A 109 8.66 2.60 -11.54
C LYS A 109 9.59 1.94 -12.57
N GLY A 110 9.22 2.02 -13.84
CA GLY A 110 10.03 1.51 -14.97
C GLY A 110 9.92 0.00 -15.21
N GLN A 111 9.05 -0.72 -14.50
CA GLN A 111 8.81 -2.14 -14.76
C GLN A 111 7.98 -2.35 -16.02
N GLU A 112 8.53 -3.10 -16.99
CA GLU A 112 7.88 -3.41 -18.27
C GLU A 112 7.07 -4.69 -18.25
N ARG A 113 7.27 -5.55 -17.23
CA ARG A 113 6.50 -6.80 -17.08
C ARG A 113 5.01 -6.48 -17.00
N ARG A 114 4.23 -7.15 -17.85
CA ARG A 114 2.77 -6.99 -17.91
C ARG A 114 2.10 -7.92 -16.89
N LEU A 115 1.04 -7.43 -16.28
CA LEU A 115 0.18 -8.24 -15.42
C LEU A 115 -0.59 -9.25 -16.25
N GLU A 116 -0.64 -10.49 -15.77
CA GLU A 116 -1.32 -11.61 -16.41
C GLU A 116 -2.39 -12.17 -15.47
N PRO A 117 -3.46 -12.79 -16.00
CA PRO A 117 -4.43 -13.50 -15.17
C PRO A 117 -3.75 -14.53 -14.27
N GLY A 118 -4.06 -14.50 -12.98
CA GLY A 118 -3.43 -15.33 -11.96
C GLY A 118 -2.28 -14.66 -11.20
N ASN A 119 -1.80 -13.50 -11.62
CA ASN A 119 -0.91 -12.69 -10.78
C ASN A 119 -1.65 -12.22 -9.53
N VAL A 120 -1.00 -12.36 -8.38
CA VAL A 120 -1.44 -11.79 -7.10
C VAL A 120 -0.35 -10.82 -6.64
N ILE A 121 -0.73 -9.57 -6.38
CA ILE A 121 0.19 -8.49 -6.03
C ILE A 121 -0.33 -7.68 -4.84
N THR A 122 0.56 -7.09 -4.06
CA THR A 122 0.22 -6.02 -3.13
C THR A 122 0.05 -4.70 -3.88
N ILE A 123 -0.86 -3.85 -3.41
CA ILE A 123 -0.96 -2.44 -3.79
C ILE A 123 -0.91 -1.59 -2.52
N GLU A 124 0.26 -1.07 -2.22
CA GLU A 124 0.65 -0.56 -0.90
C GLU A 124 1.36 0.82 -0.93
N PRO A 125 0.87 1.84 -1.66
CA PRO A 125 1.52 3.14 -1.63
C PRO A 125 1.60 3.70 -0.20
N GLY A 126 2.68 4.42 0.09
CA GLY A 126 2.88 5.01 1.41
C GLY A 126 3.71 6.30 1.37
N VAL A 127 3.48 7.17 2.36
CA VAL A 127 4.24 8.40 2.55
C VAL A 127 4.91 8.38 3.92
N TYR A 128 6.19 8.78 3.96
CA TYR A 128 6.99 8.77 5.19
C TYR A 128 7.72 10.09 5.32
N ALA A 129 7.50 10.76 6.45
CA ALA A 129 8.20 11.99 6.78
C ALA A 129 8.86 11.88 8.14
N GLU A 130 10.13 12.25 8.19
CA GLU A 130 10.89 12.32 9.43
C GLU A 130 10.21 13.26 10.44
N GLY A 131 10.24 12.88 11.71
CA GLY A 131 9.55 13.60 12.79
C GLY A 131 8.02 13.54 12.77
N THR A 132 7.38 13.07 11.69
CA THR A 132 5.91 12.96 11.57
C THR A 132 5.43 11.51 11.68
N GLY A 133 6.11 10.58 11.00
CA GLY A 133 5.69 9.18 10.91
C GLY A 133 5.43 8.74 9.47
N GLY A 134 4.68 7.65 9.32
CA GLY A 134 4.34 7.07 8.03
C GLY A 134 2.86 6.71 7.92
N ILE A 135 2.34 6.75 6.69
CA ILE A 135 1.01 6.24 6.34
C ILE A 135 1.19 5.31 5.16
N ARG A 136 0.71 4.07 5.30
CA ARG A 136 0.60 3.08 4.22
C ARG A 136 -0.76 2.39 4.31
N ILE A 137 -1.34 2.13 3.15
CA ILE A 137 -2.59 1.40 2.99
C ILE A 137 -2.34 0.37 1.90
N GLU A 138 -2.60 -0.89 2.22
CA GLU A 138 -2.22 -2.00 1.37
C GLU A 138 -3.35 -2.99 1.21
N ASP A 139 -3.46 -3.60 0.05
CA ASP A 139 -4.32 -4.76 -0.14
C ASP A 139 -3.67 -5.76 -1.09
N ASP A 140 -3.99 -7.03 -0.87
CA ASP A 140 -3.73 -8.10 -1.81
C ASP A 140 -4.75 -8.05 -2.96
N VAL A 141 -4.24 -8.09 -4.18
CA VAL A 141 -5.02 -7.92 -5.40
C VAL A 141 -4.73 -9.06 -6.37
N ALA A 142 -5.77 -9.77 -6.78
CA ALA A 142 -5.71 -10.78 -7.82
C ALA A 142 -6.14 -10.20 -9.18
N VAL A 143 -5.32 -10.41 -10.19
CA VAL A 143 -5.62 -10.05 -11.58
C VAL A 143 -6.30 -11.23 -12.27
N HIS A 144 -7.48 -11.00 -12.84
CA HIS A 144 -8.21 -11.95 -13.68
C HIS A 144 -8.28 -11.41 -15.13
N ALA A 145 -8.76 -12.22 -16.08
CA ALA A 145 -8.81 -11.85 -17.50
C ALA A 145 -9.71 -10.62 -17.80
N ASP A 146 -10.69 -10.33 -16.96
CA ASP A 146 -11.68 -9.28 -17.19
C ASP A 146 -11.83 -8.29 -16.02
N ARG A 147 -11.24 -8.62 -14.87
CA ARG A 147 -11.41 -7.86 -13.64
C ARG A 147 -10.19 -7.91 -12.74
N THR A 148 -10.18 -6.98 -11.80
CA THR A 148 -9.26 -6.94 -10.68
C THR A 148 -10.05 -7.21 -9.41
N GLU A 149 -9.61 -8.16 -8.60
CA GLU A 149 -10.28 -8.54 -7.36
C GLU A 149 -9.42 -8.19 -6.16
N VAL A 150 -9.98 -7.44 -5.22
CA VAL A 150 -9.31 -7.14 -3.95
C VAL A 150 -9.66 -8.24 -2.94
N LEU A 151 -8.65 -8.97 -2.49
CA LEU A 151 -8.80 -10.15 -1.64
C LEU A 151 -8.98 -9.76 -0.16
N THR A 152 -8.25 -8.74 0.28
CA THR A 152 -8.30 -8.20 1.64
C THR A 152 -9.52 -7.30 1.86
N ARG A 153 -10.27 -7.56 2.94
CA ARG A 153 -11.57 -6.92 3.21
C ARG A 153 -11.59 -5.98 4.41
N ALA A 154 -10.45 -5.80 5.08
CA ALA A 154 -10.38 -4.86 6.20
C ALA A 154 -10.69 -3.43 5.70
N ARG A 155 -11.43 -2.67 6.51
CA ARG A 155 -11.79 -1.27 6.18
C ARG A 155 -10.54 -0.44 5.89
N ARG A 156 -10.66 0.49 4.93
CA ARG A 156 -9.62 1.47 4.57
C ARG A 156 -9.93 2.86 5.12
N ASP A 157 -10.93 2.96 5.99
CA ASP A 157 -11.29 4.22 6.62
C ASP A 157 -10.18 4.65 7.56
N PHE A 158 -9.95 5.96 7.65
CA PHE A 158 -9.01 6.48 8.63
C PHE A 158 -9.62 6.39 10.03
N ILE A 159 -9.05 5.52 10.87
CA ILE A 159 -9.54 5.27 12.22
C ILE A 159 -8.69 6.06 13.23
N GLU A 160 -9.39 6.89 14.00
CA GLU A 160 -8.90 7.62 15.17
C GLU A 160 -9.29 6.82 16.43
N LEU A 161 -8.31 6.32 17.19
CA LEU A 161 -8.47 5.46 18.37
C LEU A 161 -8.60 6.26 19.68
#